data_AF-A0A817P872-F1
#
_entry.id   AF-A0A817P872-F1
#
_cell.length_a   1.000
_cell.length_b   1.000
_cell.length_c   1.000
_cell.angle_alpha   90.00
_cell.angle_beta   90.00
_cell.angle_gamma   90.00
#
_symmetry.space_group_name_H-M   'P 1'
#
loop_
_entity.id
_entity.type
_entity.pdbx_description
1 polymer ?
#
loop_
_entity_poly.entity_id
_entity_poly.type
_entity_poly.pdbx_seq_one_letter_code
_entity_poly.pdbx_strand_id
1 'polypeptide(L)'
;MPDILTQFQAYLANTQKLLFGTIYAIGVLLSNKNSLVAGGYSQGPACTTEGASLINYRSYPWSIAGLLAHELAHTLSVVHPFELSYICDYYKTQLKFCSAIPAECLCSSNNYPPQQCLMTFQFGQANLNAPRYTSCDIEMMNYFSPNVSCLA
;
A
#
# COMPACT_ATOMS: atom_id res chain seq x y z
N MET A 1 -11.18 13.82 17.51
CA MET A 1 -11.70 12.44 17.41
C MET A 1 -10.50 11.51 17.40
N PRO A 2 -10.48 10.41 18.18
CA PRO A 2 -9.41 9.42 18.05
C PRO A 2 -9.41 8.87 16.62
N ASP A 3 -8.22 8.72 16.05
CA ASP A 3 -8.04 8.18 14.70
C ASP A 3 -8.69 6.79 14.61
N ILE A 4 -9.53 6.59 13.59
CA ILE A 4 -10.25 5.33 13.39
C ILE A 4 -9.27 4.17 13.16
N LEU A 5 -8.10 4.46 12.57
CA LEU A 5 -7.08 3.44 12.37
C LEU A 5 -6.44 3.02 13.70
N THR A 6 -6.15 3.97 14.60
CA THR A 6 -5.66 3.65 15.95
C THR A 6 -6.66 2.83 16.75
N GLN A 7 -7.96 3.14 16.63
CA GLN A 7 -9.01 2.33 17.26
C GLN A 7 -9.07 0.91 16.68
N PHE A 8 -8.89 0.78 15.37
CA PHE A 8 -8.85 -0.51 14.70
C PHE A 8 -7.62 -1.33 15.10
N GLN A 9 -6.44 -0.72 15.18
CA GLN A 9 -5.21 -1.34 15.72
C GLN A 9 -5.41 -1.81 17.17
N ALA A 10 -6.07 -1.02 18.01
CA ALA A 10 -6.37 -1.43 19.39
C ALA A 10 -7.34 -2.63 19.44
N TYR A 11 -8.33 -2.68 18.55
CA TYR A 11 -9.22 -3.84 18.41
C TYR A 11 -8.47 -5.09 17.94
N LEU A 12 -7.61 -4.92 16.95
CA LEU A 12 -6.71 -5.94 16.41
C LEU A 12 -5.80 -6.53 17.51
N ALA A 13 -5.15 -5.66 18.30
CA ALA A 13 -4.26 -6.05 19.39
C ALA A 13 -4.97 -6.72 20.57
N ASN A 14 -6.11 -6.18 21.00
CA ASN A 14 -6.76 -6.60 22.25
C ASN A 14 -7.85 -7.65 22.05
N THR A 15 -8.49 -7.69 20.88
CA THR A 15 -9.63 -8.58 20.65
C THR A 15 -9.28 -9.71 19.72
N GLN A 16 -8.75 -9.41 18.52
CA GLN A 16 -8.46 -10.45 17.52
C GLN A 16 -7.35 -11.39 17.98
N LYS A 17 -6.24 -10.86 18.49
CA LYS A 17 -5.14 -11.68 19.04
C LYS A 17 -5.60 -12.59 20.18
N LEU A 18 -6.44 -12.09 21.10
CA LEU A 18 -6.95 -12.87 22.24
C LEU A 18 -7.93 -13.97 21.81
N LEU A 19 -8.80 -13.69 20.83
CA LEU A 19 -9.86 -14.62 20.43
C LEU A 19 -9.39 -15.71 19.48
N PHE A 20 -8.46 -15.41 18.57
CA PHE A 20 -8.09 -16.32 17.49
C PHE A 20 -6.66 -16.83 17.58
N GLY A 21 -5.83 -16.28 18.49
CA GLY A 21 -4.44 -16.70 18.67
C GLY A 21 -3.55 -16.52 17.43
N THR A 22 -4.07 -15.90 16.38
CA THR A 22 -3.40 -15.76 15.08
C THR A 22 -2.68 -14.44 14.95
N ILE A 23 -1.43 -14.52 14.48
CA ILE A 23 -0.70 -13.39 13.92
C ILE A 23 -1.18 -13.26 12.46
N TYR A 24 -1.91 -12.20 12.16
CA TYR A 24 -2.21 -11.83 10.77
C TYR A 24 -1.08 -10.99 10.21
N ALA A 25 -0.89 -11.04 8.89
CA ALA A 25 0.07 -10.17 8.22
C ALA A 25 -0.37 -8.71 8.37
N ILE A 26 -1.60 -8.37 7.96
CA ILE A 26 -2.15 -7.01 8.02
C ILE A 26 -3.66 -7.10 8.28
N GLY A 27 -4.17 -6.26 9.18
CA GLY A 27 -5.62 -6.09 9.33
C GLY A 27 -6.15 -5.03 8.36
N VAL A 28 -7.26 -5.29 7.68
CA VAL A 28 -7.87 -4.30 6.78
C VAL A 28 -9.30 -3.96 7.21
N LEU A 29 -9.57 -2.67 7.44
CA LEU A 29 -10.89 -2.14 7.73
C LEU A 29 -11.50 -1.52 6.47
N LEU A 30 -12.57 -2.12 5.95
CA LEU A 30 -13.38 -1.55 4.89
C LEU A 30 -14.48 -0.67 5.50
N SER A 31 -14.43 0.65 5.26
CA SER A 31 -15.35 1.62 5.84
C SER A 31 -16.27 2.23 4.80
N ASN A 32 -17.57 2.29 5.08
CA ASN A 32 -18.55 3.01 4.25
C ASN A 32 -18.57 4.53 4.55
N LYS A 33 -17.76 5.01 5.49
CA LYS A 33 -17.84 6.38 6.00
C LYS A 33 -17.05 7.35 5.12
N ASN A 34 -17.70 8.46 4.79
CA ASN A 34 -17.22 9.64 4.06
C ASN A 34 -16.03 10.31 4.79
N SER A 35 -14.87 9.66 4.76
CA SER A 35 -13.61 10.14 5.34
C SER A 35 -12.97 11.15 4.40
N LEU A 36 -12.39 12.21 4.96
CA LEU A 36 -11.66 13.26 4.22
C LEU A 36 -10.44 12.72 3.46
N VAL A 37 -10.05 11.46 3.70
CA VAL A 37 -8.94 10.77 3.02
C VAL A 37 -9.49 10.01 1.82
N ALA A 38 -9.26 10.54 0.63
CA ALA A 38 -9.77 9.97 -0.61
C ALA A 38 -8.99 8.71 -1.04
N GLY A 39 -9.30 7.54 -0.48
CA GLY A 39 -8.67 6.27 -0.87
C GLY A 39 -8.58 5.30 0.29
N GLY A 40 -7.36 5.09 0.75
CA GLY A 40 -7.05 4.36 1.97
C GLY A 40 -5.94 5.04 2.75
N TYR A 41 -5.57 4.42 3.87
CA TYR A 41 -4.43 4.81 4.67
C TYR A 41 -3.93 3.58 5.42
N SER A 42 -2.63 3.35 5.39
CA SER A 42 -1.97 2.23 6.07
C SER A 42 -0.98 2.73 7.10
N GLN A 43 -0.88 2.02 8.22
CA GLN A 43 0.03 2.34 9.30
C GLN A 43 0.62 1.07 9.90
N GLY A 44 1.86 1.18 10.37
CA GLY A 44 2.54 0.13 11.11
C GLY A 44 3.15 -0.96 10.21
N PRO A 45 4.13 -1.70 10.74
CA PRO A 45 4.76 -2.80 10.00
C PRO A 45 3.81 -4.00 9.87
N ALA A 46 3.87 -4.69 8.74
CA ALA A 46 3.21 -5.99 8.58
C ALA A 46 3.69 -7.00 9.65
N CYS A 47 2.89 -8.03 9.87
CA CYS A 47 3.08 -9.09 10.87
C CYS A 47 3.06 -8.61 12.32
N THR A 48 2.51 -7.42 12.57
CA THR A 48 2.32 -6.88 13.91
C THR A 48 0.86 -6.52 14.15
N THR A 49 0.50 -6.31 15.40
CA THR A 49 -0.84 -5.79 15.73
C THR A 49 -1.03 -4.33 15.31
N GLU A 50 0.05 -3.64 14.96
CA GLU A 50 0.06 -2.26 14.46
C GLU A 50 -0.15 -2.21 12.94
N GLY A 51 0.20 -3.27 12.21
CA GLY A 51 0.00 -3.36 10.76
C GLY A 51 -1.47 -3.36 10.38
N ALA A 52 -1.98 -2.20 9.99
CA ALA A 52 -3.39 -2.01 9.66
C ALA A 52 -3.58 -1.05 8.50
N SER A 53 -4.58 -1.34 7.66
CA SER A 53 -5.02 -0.49 6.56
C SER A 53 -6.50 -0.14 6.72
N LEU A 54 -6.84 1.12 6.51
CA LEU A 54 -8.20 1.60 6.34
C LEU A 54 -8.45 1.83 4.85
N ILE A 55 -9.54 1.31 4.31
CA ILE A 55 -9.95 1.56 2.93
C ILE A 55 -11.38 2.09 2.96
N ASN A 56 -11.58 3.24 2.33
CA ASN A 56 -12.91 3.78 2.15
C ASN A 56 -13.58 3.09 0.95
N TYR A 57 -14.75 2.53 1.21
CA TYR A 57 -15.57 1.89 0.20
C TYR A 57 -15.88 2.86 -0.95
N ARG A 58 -15.77 2.36 -2.18
CA ARG A 58 -16.15 3.06 -3.40
C ARG A 58 -17.12 2.19 -4.18
N SER A 59 -18.03 2.82 -4.92
CA SER A 59 -19.09 2.15 -5.69
C SER A 59 -18.58 1.21 -6.78
N TYR A 60 -17.32 1.31 -7.18
CA TYR A 60 -16.71 0.47 -8.21
C TYR A 60 -15.88 -0.67 -7.58
N PRO A 61 -16.26 -1.96 -7.73
CA PRO A 61 -15.55 -3.08 -7.10
C PRO A 61 -14.06 -3.18 -7.46
N TRP A 62 -13.70 -2.85 -8.71
CA TRP A 62 -12.30 -2.85 -9.18
C TRP A 62 -11.46 -1.76 -8.49
N SER A 63 -12.09 -0.69 -8.01
CA SER A 63 -11.42 0.32 -7.20
C SER A 63 -11.12 -0.17 -5.78
N ILE A 64 -11.93 -1.06 -5.20
CA ILE A 64 -11.67 -1.61 -3.85
C ILE A 64 -10.51 -2.60 -3.88
N ALA A 65 -10.51 -3.55 -4.84
CA ALA A 65 -9.42 -4.52 -4.97
C ALA A 65 -8.09 -3.83 -5.30
N GLY A 66 -8.10 -2.79 -6.15
CA GLY A 66 -6.92 -1.99 -6.41
C GLY A 66 -6.47 -1.16 -5.20
N LEU A 67 -7.40 -0.61 -4.41
CA LEU A 67 -7.06 0.12 -3.18
C LEU A 67 -6.49 -0.83 -2.12
N LEU A 68 -7.03 -2.04 -2.02
CA LEU A 68 -6.43 -3.11 -1.20
C LEU A 68 -4.98 -3.34 -1.62
N ALA A 69 -4.74 -3.54 -2.91
CA ALA A 69 -3.38 -3.74 -3.43
C ALA A 69 -2.46 -2.52 -3.18
N HIS A 70 -2.97 -1.30 -3.34
CA HIS A 70 -2.24 -0.05 -3.04
C HIS A 70 -1.82 0.03 -1.57
N GLU A 71 -2.78 -0.16 -0.67
CA GLU A 71 -2.55 -0.04 0.77
C GLU A 71 -1.66 -1.16 1.32
N LEU A 72 -1.85 -2.40 0.85
CA LEU A 72 -0.99 -3.52 1.22
C LEU A 72 0.46 -3.30 0.74
N ALA A 73 0.66 -2.66 -0.42
CA ALA A 73 2.00 -2.35 -0.89
C ALA A 73 2.73 -1.35 0.02
N HIS A 74 2.05 -0.34 0.58
CA HIS A 74 2.64 0.57 1.58
C HIS A 74 3.16 -0.18 2.81
N THR A 75 2.46 -1.23 3.26
CA THR A 75 2.94 -2.05 4.40
C THR A 75 4.22 -2.84 4.09
N LEU A 76 4.54 -3.02 2.81
CA LEU A 76 5.79 -3.61 2.31
C LEU A 76 6.83 -2.54 1.95
N SER A 77 6.68 -1.31 2.46
CA SER A 77 7.55 -0.16 2.18
C SER A 77 7.63 0.25 0.71
N VAL A 78 6.62 -0.13 -0.11
CA VAL A 78 6.46 0.40 -1.46
C VAL A 78 5.83 1.78 -1.36
N VAL A 79 6.45 2.79 -1.96
CA VAL A 79 6.02 4.19 -1.83
C VAL A 79 5.44 4.74 -3.12
N HIS A 80 4.87 5.95 -3.09
CA HIS A 80 4.44 6.63 -4.31
C HIS A 80 5.65 7.05 -5.18
N PRO A 81 5.48 7.20 -6.51
CA PRO A 81 6.58 7.59 -7.41
C PRO A 81 7.34 8.86 -7.02
N PHE A 82 6.66 9.85 -6.42
CA PHE A 82 7.30 11.10 -5.99
C PHE A 82 8.17 10.95 -4.73
N GLU A 83 8.08 9.79 -4.05
CA GLU A 83 8.83 9.46 -2.83
C GLU A 83 10.03 8.54 -3.13
N LEU A 84 10.23 8.14 -4.39
CA LEU A 84 11.31 7.22 -4.76
C LEU A 84 12.71 7.78 -4.45
N SER A 85 12.90 9.10 -4.53
CA SER A 85 14.16 9.73 -4.13
C SER A 85 14.46 9.51 -2.64
N TYR A 86 13.44 9.59 -1.78
CA TYR A 86 13.58 9.35 -0.35
C TYR A 86 13.97 7.90 -0.07
N ILE A 87 13.33 6.93 -0.75
CA ILE A 87 13.71 5.51 -0.66
C ILE A 87 15.16 5.30 -1.08
N CYS A 88 15.61 5.95 -2.16
CA CYS A 88 16.99 5.83 -2.63
C CYS A 88 18.01 6.46 -1.67
N ASP A 89 17.67 7.59 -1.05
CA ASP A 89 18.52 8.25 -0.05
C ASP A 89 18.63 7.45 1.25
N TYR A 90 17.54 6.79 1.66
CA TYR A 90 17.49 6.00 2.88
C TYR A 90 18.12 4.61 2.72
N TYR A 91 17.84 3.91 1.61
CA TYR A 91 18.22 2.51 1.38
C TYR A 91 19.46 2.31 0.49
N LYS A 92 20.26 3.36 0.21
CA LYS A 92 21.71 3.13 0.11
C LYS A 92 22.18 2.20 -1.01
N THR A 93 21.73 2.37 -2.26
CA THR A 93 22.13 1.59 -3.47
C THR A 93 21.67 0.13 -3.56
N GLN A 94 20.88 -0.39 -2.61
CA GLN A 94 20.45 -1.79 -2.64
C GLN A 94 19.32 -2.06 -3.65
N LEU A 95 18.66 -1.01 -4.11
CA LEU A 95 17.66 -1.05 -5.18
C LEU A 95 18.31 -0.54 -6.48
N LYS A 96 18.23 -1.34 -7.55
CA LYS A 96 18.91 -1.07 -8.84
C LYS A 96 18.39 0.21 -9.47
N PHE A 97 17.10 0.51 -9.35
CA PHE A 97 16.53 1.75 -9.88
C PHE A 97 17.10 3.02 -9.23
N CYS A 98 17.81 2.93 -8.10
CA CYS A 98 18.38 4.09 -7.43
C CYS A 98 19.67 4.64 -8.07
N SER A 99 20.30 3.92 -9.00
CA SER A 99 21.43 4.49 -9.77
C SER A 99 20.97 5.56 -10.77
N ALA A 100 19.74 5.42 -11.27
CA ALA A 100 19.04 6.39 -12.11
C ALA A 100 17.57 5.96 -12.18
N ILE A 101 16.65 6.76 -11.62
CA ILE A 101 15.22 6.41 -11.58
C ILE A 101 14.69 6.36 -13.02
N PRO A 102 14.31 5.18 -13.54
CA PRO A 102 13.84 5.06 -14.91
C PRO A 102 12.41 5.59 -15.07
N ALA A 103 12.06 5.99 -16.30
CA ALA A 103 10.78 6.62 -16.61
C ALA A 103 9.58 5.71 -16.31
N GLU A 104 9.75 4.38 -16.41
CA GLU A 104 8.71 3.42 -16.07
C GLU A 104 8.34 3.41 -14.57
N CYS A 105 9.23 3.82 -13.65
CA CYS A 105 8.87 3.98 -12.24
C CYS A 105 7.87 5.11 -12.03
N LEU A 106 7.89 6.12 -12.90
CA LEU A 106 7.07 7.33 -12.77
C LEU A 106 5.64 7.12 -13.26
N CYS A 107 5.32 5.94 -13.80
CA CYS A 107 4.02 5.65 -14.37
C CYS A 107 3.58 6.72 -15.40
N SER A 108 4.47 7.04 -16.35
CA SER A 108 4.19 8.11 -17.32
C SER A 108 2.97 7.76 -18.19
N SER A 109 2.06 8.72 -18.31
CA SER A 109 0.80 8.66 -19.06
C SER A 109 0.94 8.48 -20.58
N ASN A 110 2.15 8.30 -21.10
CA ASN A 110 2.44 8.47 -22.53
C ASN A 110 2.38 7.18 -23.37
N ASN A 111 2.13 6.03 -22.77
CA ASN A 111 1.88 4.79 -23.53
C ASN A 111 0.38 4.49 -23.49
N TYR A 112 -0.30 4.70 -24.61
CA TYR A 112 -1.72 4.41 -24.77
C TYR A 112 -1.95 2.89 -24.86
N PRO A 113 -2.94 2.31 -24.14
CA PRO A 113 -3.89 2.98 -23.26
C PRO A 113 -3.26 3.42 -21.92
N PRO A 114 -3.73 4.53 -21.31
CA PRO A 114 -3.15 5.10 -20.09
C PRO A 114 -2.99 4.04 -19.02
N GLN A 115 -1.74 3.70 -18.70
CA GLN A 115 -1.42 2.72 -17.69
C GLN A 115 -1.63 3.38 -16.33
N GLN A 116 -2.70 3.01 -15.62
CA GLN A 116 -2.78 3.37 -14.19
C GLN A 116 -1.93 2.39 -13.40
N CYS A 117 -0.92 2.91 -12.73
CA CYS A 117 -0.14 2.12 -11.80
C CYS A 117 -0.78 2.20 -10.41
N LEU A 118 -0.77 1.07 -9.72
CA LEU A 118 -1.38 0.91 -8.41
C LEU A 118 -0.84 1.96 -7.43
N MET A 119 0.47 2.20 -7.41
CA MET A 119 1.12 3.11 -6.45
C MET A 119 1.05 4.60 -6.81
N THR A 120 0.21 5.01 -7.77
CA THR A 120 0.00 6.43 -8.04
C THR A 120 -0.84 7.09 -6.94
N PHE A 121 -0.50 8.33 -6.56
CA PHE A 121 -1.24 9.07 -5.51
C PHE A 121 -2.74 9.24 -5.83
N GLN A 122 -3.08 9.35 -7.12
CA GLN A 122 -4.46 9.53 -7.59
C GLN A 122 -5.14 8.20 -7.98
N PHE A 123 -4.64 7.07 -7.47
CA PHE A 123 -5.22 5.78 -7.76
C PHE A 123 -6.73 5.73 -7.43
N GLY A 124 -7.52 5.14 -8.33
CA GLY A 124 -8.98 5.02 -8.18
C GLY A 124 -9.78 6.29 -8.50
N GLN A 125 -9.16 7.36 -9.03
CA GLN A 125 -9.86 8.55 -9.53
C GLN A 125 -10.27 8.48 -11.01
N ALA A 126 -9.74 7.54 -11.80
CA ALA A 126 -10.12 7.36 -13.22
C ALA A 126 -10.77 5.99 -13.48
N ASN A 127 -11.77 5.95 -14.38
CA ASN A 127 -12.50 4.75 -14.79
C ASN A 127 -11.66 3.83 -15.69
N LEU A 128 -10.62 3.20 -15.15
CA LEU A 128 -9.74 2.31 -15.91
C LEU A 128 -9.65 0.91 -15.27
N ASN A 129 -9.90 -0.11 -16.09
CA ASN A 129 -9.82 -1.51 -15.68
C ASN A 129 -8.36 -2.00 -15.73
N ALA A 130 -7.96 -2.77 -14.72
CA ALA A 130 -6.67 -3.49 -14.61
C ALA A 130 -5.40 -2.64 -14.36
N PRO A 131 -5.32 -1.95 -13.20
CA PRO A 131 -4.08 -1.30 -12.77
C PRO A 131 -2.97 -2.31 -12.48
N ARG A 132 -1.71 -1.88 -12.59
CA ARG A 132 -0.53 -2.74 -12.42
C ARG A 132 0.49 -2.12 -11.48
N TYR A 133 1.34 -2.94 -10.88
CA TYR A 133 2.57 -2.46 -10.28
C TYR A 133 3.59 -2.11 -11.38
N THR A 134 4.37 -1.05 -11.17
CA THR A 134 5.55 -0.76 -12.01
C THR A 134 6.64 -1.81 -11.75
N SER A 135 7.66 -1.86 -12.61
CA SER A 135 8.86 -2.66 -12.35
C SER A 135 9.55 -2.28 -11.03
N CYS A 136 9.49 -1.00 -10.66
CA CYS A 136 10.13 -0.45 -9.46
C CYS A 136 9.34 -0.79 -8.19
N ASP A 137 8.00 -0.81 -8.28
CA ASP A 137 7.14 -1.32 -7.21
C ASP A 137 7.48 -2.78 -6.89
N ILE A 138 7.60 -3.61 -7.93
CA ILE A 138 7.95 -5.03 -7.80
C ILE A 138 9.36 -5.21 -7.23
N GLU A 139 10.31 -4.38 -7.64
CA GLU A 139 11.67 -4.42 -7.10
C GLU A 139 11.70 -4.08 -5.60
N MET A 140 10.97 -3.04 -5.17
CA MET A 140 10.81 -2.72 -3.75
C MET A 140 10.17 -3.89 -2.99
N MET A 141 9.09 -4.49 -3.51
CA MET A 141 8.45 -5.64 -2.87
C MET A 141 9.40 -6.82 -2.69
N ASN A 142 10.17 -7.16 -3.74
CA ASN A 142 11.14 -8.27 -3.68
C ASN A 142 12.28 -7.99 -2.70
N TYR A 143 12.63 -6.72 -2.51
CA TYR A 143 13.67 -6.32 -1.57
C TYR A 143 13.16 -6.31 -0.10
N PHE A 144 11.95 -5.81 0.15
CA PHE A 144 11.43 -5.65 1.51
C PHE A 144 10.72 -6.88 2.05
N SER A 145 10.00 -7.64 1.21
CA SER A 145 9.20 -8.80 1.67
C SER A 145 10.01 -9.89 2.38
N PRO A 146 11.26 -10.23 2.01
CA PRO A 146 12.04 -11.22 2.75
C PRO A 146 12.41 -10.79 4.17
N ASN A 147 12.35 -9.48 4.48
CA ASN A 147 12.61 -8.94 5.81
C ASN A 147 11.37 -8.93 6.71
N VAL A 148 10.22 -9.38 6.19
CA VAL A 148 8.96 -9.42 6.91
C VAL A 148 8.73 -10.85 7.38
N SER A 149 9.00 -11.14 8.66
CA SER A 149 9.15 -12.50 9.18
C SER A 149 7.95 -13.44 8.98
N CYS A 150 6.72 -12.93 8.85
CA CYS A 150 5.54 -13.78 8.60
C CYS A 150 5.23 -13.98 7.11
N LEU A 151 5.99 -13.35 6.21
CA LEU A 151 5.87 -13.49 4.75
C LEU A 151 7.05 -14.26 4.13
N ALA A 152 8.13 -14.48 4.90
CA ALA A 152 9.35 -15.16 4.48
C ALA A 152 9.29 -16.70 4.60
#